data_AF-A0A916M9Q2-F1
#
_entry.id   AF-A0A916M9Q2-F1
#
_cell.length_a   1.000
_cell.length_b   1.000
_cell.length_c   1.000
_cell.angle_alpha   90.00
_cell.angle_beta   90.00
_cell.angle_gamma   90.00
#
_symmetry.space_group_name_H-M   'P 1'
#
loop_
_entity.id
_entity.type
_entity.pdbx_description
1 polymer ?
#
loop_
_entity_poly.entity_id
_entity_poly.type
_entity_poly.pdbx_seq_one_letter_code
_entity_poly.pdbx_strand_id
1 'polypeptide(L)'
;MMRLRVALAALSVAVGLAAGCSTPPPSRFYTLAATATATATSTSQPSTLVIAVGPVTVPSVVDRPEFVVSTGPNEVRLDDFNRWASPLQDSLTRAVAENLVAILGTPRVVRFPQTLATEPDYRVAIEVRTFESTPGKSTVLDAVWTVRRAKDGRTQTGRTSARETVTESGYEALAAAHSRAAARVSQDIASATLALQSAP
;
A
#
# COMPACT_ATOMS: atom_id res chain seq x y z
N MET A 1 67.01 15.65 6.41
CA MET A 1 66.33 14.93 5.31
C MET A 1 65.39 13.82 5.79
N MET A 2 65.76 12.99 6.78
CA MET A 2 64.90 11.90 7.29
C MET A 2 63.58 12.38 7.93
N ARG A 3 63.61 13.45 8.75
CA ARG A 3 62.41 14.05 9.36
C ARG A 3 61.39 14.60 8.35
N LEU A 4 61.87 15.11 7.21
CA LEU A 4 61.03 15.65 6.15
C LEU A 4 60.30 14.52 5.39
N ARG A 5 60.98 13.39 5.16
CA ARG A 5 60.40 12.20 4.52
C ARG A 5 59.31 11.54 5.39
N VAL A 6 59.51 11.51 6.72
CA VAL A 6 58.50 11.00 7.67
C VAL A 6 57.27 11.91 7.73
N ALA A 7 57.45 13.24 7.71
CA ALA A 7 56.34 14.18 7.68
C ALA A 7 55.51 14.10 6.38
N LEU A 8 56.16 13.92 5.23
CA LEU A 8 55.50 13.73 3.93
C LEU A 8 54.72 12.41 3.86
N ALA A 9 55.24 11.32 4.45
CA ALA A 9 54.55 10.04 4.52
C ALA A 9 53.32 10.08 5.47
N ALA A 10 53.44 10.77 6.62
CA ALA A 10 52.32 10.94 7.53
C ALA A 10 51.17 11.79 6.94
N LEU A 11 51.51 12.82 6.17
CA LEU A 11 50.52 13.68 5.51
C LEU A 11 49.76 12.94 4.40
N SER A 12 50.42 12.05 3.65
CA SER A 12 49.78 11.27 2.59
C SER A 12 48.83 10.20 3.14
N VAL A 13 49.14 9.59 4.28
CA VAL A 13 48.22 8.69 5.00
C VAL A 13 46.99 9.44 5.53
N ALA A 14 47.17 10.65 6.07
CA ALA A 14 46.07 11.48 6.57
C ALA A 14 45.11 11.94 5.46
N VAL A 15 45.62 12.25 4.25
CA VAL A 15 44.78 12.62 3.09
C VAL A 15 44.03 11.41 2.52
N GLY A 16 44.62 10.21 2.55
CA GLY A 16 43.94 8.97 2.14
C GLY A 16 42.75 8.60 3.02
N LEU A 17 42.81 8.90 4.32
CA LEU A 17 41.71 8.67 5.27
C LEU A 17 40.54 9.66 5.09
N ALA A 18 40.78 10.82 4.46
CA ALA A 18 39.74 11.83 4.23
C ALA A 18 38.92 11.62 2.94
N ALA A 19 39.34 10.69 2.06
CA ALA A 19 38.63 10.40 0.81
C ALA A 19 37.45 9.40 0.97
N GLY A 20 37.18 8.93 2.20
CA GLY A 20 36.14 7.93 2.48
C GLY A 20 34.74 8.47 2.76
N CYS A 21 34.51 9.78 2.70
CA CYS A 21 33.17 10.36 2.89
C CYS A 21 32.30 10.16 1.65
N SER A 22 31.85 8.93 1.38
CA SER A 22 30.80 8.70 0.39
C SER A 22 29.47 9.21 0.94
N THR A 23 28.86 10.19 0.29
CA THR A 23 27.49 10.61 0.59
C THR A 23 26.55 9.41 0.44
N PRO A 24 25.75 9.04 1.46
CA PRO A 24 24.80 7.95 1.33
C PRO A 24 23.77 8.25 0.24
N PRO A 25 23.28 7.25 -0.50
CA PRO A 25 22.29 7.48 -1.54
C PRO A 25 21.01 8.08 -0.95
N PRO A 26 20.31 8.96 -1.69
CA PRO A 26 19.10 9.61 -1.19
C PRO A 26 17.99 8.57 -1.00
N SER A 27 17.24 8.71 0.10
CA SER A 27 16.05 7.90 0.33
C SER A 27 14.92 8.30 -0.62
N ARG A 28 14.15 7.31 -1.08
CA ARG A 28 12.96 7.44 -1.93
C ARG A 28 11.75 6.94 -1.17
N PHE A 29 10.65 7.69 -1.29
CA PHE A 29 9.41 7.39 -0.58
C PHE A 29 8.29 7.12 -1.58
N TYR A 30 7.56 6.03 -1.35
CA TYR A 30 6.50 5.55 -2.23
C TYR A 30 5.15 5.59 -1.53
N THR A 31 4.09 5.81 -2.30
CA THR A 31 2.71 5.80 -1.83
C THR A 31 1.91 4.77 -2.63
N LEU A 32 0.82 4.30 -2.03
CA LEU A 32 -0.23 3.62 -2.78
C LEU A 32 -1.21 4.67 -3.33
N ALA A 33 -1.56 4.53 -4.60
CA ALA A 33 -2.51 5.39 -5.27
C ALA A 33 -3.82 4.65 -5.53
N ALA A 34 -4.94 5.38 -5.49
CA ALA A 34 -6.16 4.89 -6.12
C ALA A 34 -5.97 4.87 -7.64
N THR A 35 -6.22 3.71 -8.24
CA THR A 35 -6.05 3.47 -9.68
C THR A 35 -7.33 2.97 -10.33
N ALA A 36 -8.39 2.72 -9.54
CA ALA A 36 -9.69 2.38 -10.06
C ALA A 36 -10.28 3.58 -10.83
N THR A 37 -10.77 3.32 -12.03
CA THR A 37 -11.52 4.30 -12.82
C THR A 37 -13.01 4.16 -12.50
N ALA A 38 -13.77 5.25 -12.61
CA ALA A 38 -15.21 5.20 -12.43
C ALA A 38 -15.84 4.17 -13.38
N THR A 39 -16.62 3.25 -12.83
CA THR A 39 -17.42 2.35 -13.67
C THR A 39 -18.51 3.21 -14.30
N ALA A 40 -18.58 3.24 -15.64
CA ALA A 40 -19.59 3.97 -16.39
C ALA A 40 -20.99 3.33 -16.27
N THR A 41 -21.41 3.01 -15.05
CA THR A 41 -22.78 2.55 -14.79
C THR A 41 -23.68 3.78 -14.86
N SER A 42 -24.57 3.75 -15.84
CA SER A 42 -25.35 4.86 -16.37
C SER A 42 -26.47 5.33 -15.44
N THR A 43 -26.14 5.77 -14.23
CA THR A 43 -27.08 6.50 -13.35
C THR A 43 -26.62 7.94 -13.22
N SER A 44 -27.42 8.87 -13.75
CA SER A 44 -27.19 10.32 -13.75
C SER A 44 -27.12 10.95 -12.34
N GLN A 45 -27.33 10.17 -11.28
CA GLN A 45 -27.30 10.65 -9.90
C GLN A 45 -26.16 10.01 -9.09
N PRO A 46 -25.38 10.82 -8.34
CA PRO A 46 -24.36 10.32 -7.44
C PRO A 46 -24.98 9.47 -6.34
N SER A 47 -24.30 8.38 -5.99
CA SER A 47 -24.70 7.50 -4.89
C SER A 47 -24.63 8.26 -3.57
N THR A 48 -25.64 8.09 -2.70
CA THR A 48 -25.65 8.68 -1.35
C THR A 48 -25.05 7.77 -0.28
N LEU A 49 -24.55 6.59 -0.67
CA LEU A 49 -24.02 5.58 0.24
C LEU A 49 -22.86 6.11 1.08
N VAL A 50 -22.91 5.90 2.39
CA VAL A 50 -21.80 6.19 3.32
C VAL A 50 -21.08 4.90 3.65
N ILE A 51 -19.79 4.83 3.33
CA ILE A 51 -18.99 3.62 3.56
C ILE A 51 -17.83 3.95 4.49
N ALA A 52 -17.65 3.15 5.53
CA ALA A 52 -16.49 3.22 6.39
C ALA A 52 -15.50 2.12 6.05
N VAL A 53 -14.26 2.48 5.71
CA VAL A 53 -13.15 1.54 5.51
C VAL A 53 -12.32 1.47 6.78
N GLY A 54 -12.18 0.26 7.31
CA GLY A 54 -11.35 -0.08 8.43
C GLY A 54 -12.10 -0.89 9.52
N PRO A 55 -11.35 -1.66 10.33
CA PRO A 55 -9.89 -1.73 10.37
C PRO A 55 -9.28 -2.44 9.15
N VAL A 56 -8.06 -2.05 8.80
CA VAL A 56 -7.18 -2.75 7.85
C VAL A 56 -5.99 -3.27 8.63
N THR A 57 -5.69 -4.57 8.56
CA THR A 57 -4.49 -5.15 9.19
C THR A 57 -3.51 -5.63 8.13
N VAL A 58 -2.22 -5.57 8.45
CA VAL A 58 -1.13 -6.02 7.57
C VAL A 58 -0.19 -6.98 8.31
N PRO A 59 0.51 -7.88 7.61
CA PRO A 59 1.50 -8.76 8.25
C PRO A 59 2.64 -7.94 8.88
N SER A 60 3.06 -8.32 10.09
CA SER A 60 4.11 -7.60 10.84
C SER A 60 5.45 -7.51 10.12
N VAL A 61 5.74 -8.44 9.19
CA VAL A 61 6.95 -8.39 8.38
C VAL A 61 6.99 -7.14 7.49
N VAL A 62 5.84 -6.69 6.96
CA VAL A 62 5.71 -5.49 6.13
C VAL A 62 5.21 -4.27 6.90
N ASP A 63 4.84 -4.41 8.17
CA ASP A 63 4.41 -3.31 9.02
C ASP A 63 5.61 -2.46 9.49
N ARG A 64 6.24 -1.79 8.53
CA ARG A 64 7.46 -1.00 8.70
C ARG A 64 7.62 0.03 7.59
N PRO A 65 8.44 1.06 7.78
CA PRO A 65 8.70 2.04 6.74
C PRO A 65 9.47 1.48 5.54
N GLU A 66 10.37 0.51 5.73
CA GLU A 66 11.19 -0.04 4.66
C GLU A 66 10.37 -0.86 3.66
N PHE A 67 10.74 -0.79 2.39
CA PHE A 67 10.19 -1.70 1.40
C PHE A 67 10.76 -3.11 1.65
N VAL A 68 9.88 -4.09 1.83
CA VAL A 68 10.26 -5.49 2.00
C VAL A 68 10.14 -6.21 0.67
N VAL A 69 11.25 -6.82 0.23
CA VAL A 69 11.31 -7.57 -1.03
C VAL A 69 11.72 -9.01 -0.80
N SER A 70 11.06 -9.92 -1.51
CA SER A 70 11.37 -11.35 -1.52
C SER A 70 12.64 -11.59 -2.34
N THR A 71 13.67 -12.15 -1.72
CA THR A 71 14.97 -12.50 -2.36
C THR A 71 15.14 -14.00 -2.55
N GLY A 72 14.33 -14.82 -1.87
CA GLY A 72 14.32 -16.27 -1.99
C GLY A 72 13.09 -16.89 -1.33
N PRO A 73 12.91 -18.22 -1.38
CA PRO A 73 11.70 -18.88 -0.88
C PRO A 73 11.35 -18.62 0.59
N ASN A 74 12.36 -18.34 1.42
CA ASN A 74 12.21 -18.03 2.84
C ASN A 74 13.09 -16.84 3.24
N GLU A 75 13.38 -15.96 2.29
CA GLU A 75 14.30 -14.85 2.50
C GLU A 75 13.66 -13.56 2.00
N VAL A 76 13.68 -12.54 2.86
CA VAL A 76 13.29 -11.19 2.52
C VAL A 76 14.42 -10.24 2.84
N ARG A 77 14.52 -9.18 2.04
CA ARG A 77 15.44 -8.07 2.26
C ARG A 77 14.61 -6.81 2.53
N LEU A 78 15.00 -6.07 3.56
CA LEU A 78 14.53 -4.73 3.81
C LEU A 78 15.40 -3.77 3.01
N ASP A 79 14.78 -2.83 2.31
CA ASP A 79 15.53 -1.80 1.57
C ASP A 79 15.62 -0.50 2.38
N ASP A 80 16.84 -0.14 2.79
CA ASP A 80 17.07 1.00 3.68
C ASP A 80 16.78 2.36 3.01
N PHE A 81 16.84 2.42 1.67
CA PHE A 81 16.71 3.64 0.89
C PHE A 81 15.38 3.76 0.15
N ASN A 82 14.59 2.68 0.05
CA ASN A 82 13.26 2.70 -0.54
C ASN A 82 12.24 2.42 0.54
N ARG A 83 11.35 3.38 0.81
CA ARG A 83 10.45 3.36 1.95
C ARG A 83 9.02 3.69 1.55
N TRP A 84 8.05 3.19 2.30
CA TRP A 84 6.70 3.71 2.25
C TRP A 84 6.65 5.08 2.91
N ALA A 85 5.94 6.02 2.29
CA ALA A 85 5.77 7.38 2.80
C ALA A 85 4.87 7.44 4.05
N SER A 86 4.07 6.40 4.29
CA SER A 86 3.19 6.23 5.44
C SER A 86 3.09 4.75 5.79
N PRO A 87 2.70 4.38 7.02
CA PRO A 87 2.41 2.98 7.37
C PRO A 87 1.53 2.31 6.31
N LEU A 88 1.83 1.06 5.97
CA LEU A 88 1.11 0.37 4.89
C LEU A 88 -0.37 0.21 5.19
N GLN A 89 -0.73 -0.01 6.46
CA GLN A 89 -2.11 -0.02 6.92
C GLN A 89 -2.86 1.26 6.53
N ASP A 90 -2.28 2.44 6.80
CA ASP A 90 -2.89 3.73 6.47
C ASP A 90 -2.96 3.96 4.97
N SER A 91 -1.89 3.57 4.26
CA SER A 91 -1.78 3.66 2.81
C SER A 91 -2.86 2.83 2.11
N LEU A 92 -3.07 1.59 2.55
CA LEU A 92 -4.10 0.69 2.03
C LEU A 92 -5.50 1.18 2.39
N THR A 93 -5.72 1.59 3.63
CA THR A 93 -7.01 2.16 4.07
C THR A 93 -7.40 3.34 3.18
N ARG A 94 -6.45 4.25 2.93
CA ARG A 94 -6.66 5.41 2.05
C ARG A 94 -6.90 5.01 0.60
N ALA A 95 -6.03 4.17 0.02
CA ALA A 95 -6.15 3.75 -1.38
C ALA A 95 -7.47 3.02 -1.65
N VAL A 96 -7.89 2.12 -0.75
CA VAL A 96 -9.18 1.43 -0.87
C VAL A 96 -10.35 2.42 -0.75
N ALA A 97 -10.31 3.34 0.20
CA ALA A 97 -11.36 4.35 0.34
C ALA A 97 -11.51 5.22 -0.92
N GLU A 98 -10.41 5.71 -1.46
CA GLU A 98 -10.38 6.50 -2.70
C GLU A 98 -10.83 5.68 -3.93
N ASN A 99 -10.42 4.41 -4.04
CA ASN A 99 -10.93 3.51 -5.09
C ASN A 99 -12.44 3.31 -4.98
N LEU A 100 -12.98 3.12 -3.77
CA LEU A 100 -14.42 2.94 -3.56
C LEU A 100 -15.23 4.20 -3.91
N VAL A 101 -14.69 5.40 -3.64
CA VAL A 101 -15.28 6.67 -4.12
C VAL A 101 -15.41 6.64 -5.64
N ALA A 102 -14.34 6.28 -6.34
CA ALA A 102 -14.33 6.21 -7.80
C ALA A 102 -15.30 5.15 -8.34
N ILE A 103 -15.29 3.93 -7.79
CA ILE A 103 -16.07 2.80 -8.29
C ILE A 103 -17.57 2.98 -8.02
N LEU A 104 -17.95 3.43 -6.82
CA LEU A 104 -19.34 3.50 -6.37
C LEU A 104 -20.00 4.87 -6.62
N GLY A 105 -19.23 5.86 -7.08
CA GLY A 105 -19.73 7.19 -7.36
C GLY A 105 -20.34 7.89 -6.15
N THR A 106 -19.83 7.58 -4.94
CA THR A 106 -20.24 8.24 -3.69
C THR A 106 -19.11 9.15 -3.19
N PRO A 107 -19.42 10.41 -2.80
CA PRO A 107 -18.42 11.28 -2.18
C PRO A 107 -18.16 10.94 -0.70
N ARG A 108 -18.86 9.97 -0.11
CA ARG A 108 -18.89 9.72 1.34
C ARG A 108 -18.24 8.38 1.73
N VAL A 109 -16.95 8.24 1.47
CA VAL A 109 -16.15 7.15 2.04
C VAL A 109 -15.27 7.69 3.17
N VAL A 110 -15.50 7.20 4.38
CA VAL A 110 -14.76 7.61 5.59
C VAL A 110 -13.80 6.52 6.02
N ARG A 111 -12.73 6.90 6.72
CA ARG A 111 -11.74 5.97 7.27
C ARG A 111 -12.01 5.77 8.77
N PHE A 112 -11.85 4.55 9.26
CA PHE A 112 -11.95 4.23 10.69
C PHE A 112 -10.64 4.55 11.43
N PRO A 113 -10.68 5.01 12.71
CA PRO A 113 -11.87 5.41 13.47
C PRO A 113 -12.41 6.76 13.00
N GLN A 114 -13.74 6.91 13.06
CA GLN A 114 -14.45 8.08 12.56
C GLN A 114 -14.33 9.24 13.55
N THR A 115 -13.94 10.44 13.10
CA THR A 115 -14.00 11.66 13.91
C THR A 115 -15.36 12.37 13.86
N LEU A 116 -16.22 12.03 12.90
CA LEU A 116 -17.54 12.65 12.69
C LEU A 116 -18.67 11.64 12.87
N ALA A 117 -19.79 12.11 13.42
CA ALA A 117 -20.96 11.32 13.86
C ALA A 117 -21.84 10.73 12.73
N THR A 118 -21.36 10.65 11.49
CA THR A 118 -22.15 10.03 10.41
C THR A 118 -22.02 8.52 10.48
N GLU A 119 -23.08 7.86 10.94
CA GLU A 119 -23.20 6.41 10.91
C GLU A 119 -23.11 5.92 9.45
N PRO A 120 -22.16 5.03 9.13
CA PRO A 120 -22.00 4.54 7.77
C PRO A 120 -23.07 3.50 7.44
N ASP A 121 -23.57 3.49 6.21
CA ASP A 121 -24.46 2.44 5.69
C ASP A 121 -23.76 1.08 5.64
N TYR A 122 -22.46 1.10 5.33
CA TYR A 122 -21.61 -0.08 5.23
C TYR A 122 -20.28 0.10 5.95
N ARG A 123 -19.81 -0.94 6.61
CA ARG A 123 -18.47 -1.02 7.22
C ARG A 123 -17.67 -2.11 6.53
N VAL A 124 -16.44 -1.80 6.15
CA VAL A 124 -15.52 -2.69 5.45
C VAL A 124 -14.33 -2.96 6.36
N ALA A 125 -14.12 -4.21 6.76
CA ALA A 125 -12.91 -4.66 7.44
C ALA A 125 -12.04 -5.46 6.47
N ILE A 126 -10.72 -5.30 6.54
CA ILE A 126 -9.76 -5.95 5.64
C ILE A 126 -8.61 -6.54 6.45
N GLU A 127 -8.31 -7.81 6.22
CA GLU A 127 -7.14 -8.50 6.75
C GLU A 127 -6.22 -8.85 5.57
N VAL A 128 -5.07 -8.20 5.48
CA VAL A 128 -4.06 -8.55 4.49
C VAL A 128 -3.26 -9.73 5.01
N ARG A 129 -3.28 -10.83 4.23
CA ARG A 129 -2.54 -12.07 4.53
C ARG A 129 -1.19 -12.11 3.85
N THR A 130 -1.11 -11.56 2.65
CA THR A 130 0.12 -11.49 1.87
C THR A 130 0.26 -10.12 1.25
N PHE A 131 1.41 -9.49 1.47
CA PHE A 131 1.85 -8.28 0.79
C PHE A 131 3.29 -8.52 0.36
N GLU A 132 3.46 -9.15 -0.80
CA GLU A 132 4.77 -9.58 -1.29
C GLU A 132 5.21 -8.75 -2.48
N SER A 133 6.50 -8.45 -2.51
CA SER A 133 7.14 -7.74 -3.61
C SER A 133 8.33 -8.54 -4.10
N THR A 134 8.32 -8.96 -5.36
CA THR A 134 9.42 -9.68 -5.99
C THR A 134 9.96 -8.82 -7.14
N PRO A 135 11.10 -8.12 -6.95
CA PRO A 135 11.66 -7.20 -7.94
C PRO A 135 11.81 -7.83 -9.32
N GLY A 136 11.36 -7.12 -10.36
CA GLY A 136 11.42 -7.58 -11.76
C GLY A 136 10.57 -8.82 -12.06
N LYS A 137 9.64 -9.21 -11.16
CA LYS A 137 8.74 -10.34 -11.37
C LYS A 137 7.29 -9.96 -11.13
N SER A 138 6.92 -9.69 -9.88
CA SER A 138 5.53 -9.45 -9.51
C SER A 138 5.36 -8.87 -8.12
N THR A 139 4.18 -8.31 -7.87
CA THR A 139 3.65 -8.13 -6.52
C THR A 139 2.46 -9.05 -6.28
N VAL A 140 2.24 -9.41 -5.01
CA VAL A 140 1.06 -10.17 -4.57
C VAL A 140 0.41 -9.45 -3.39
N LEU A 141 -0.89 -9.20 -3.53
CA LEU A 141 -1.77 -8.76 -2.44
C LEU A 141 -2.87 -9.79 -2.26
N ASP A 142 -2.84 -10.50 -1.14
CA ASP A 142 -3.89 -11.43 -0.73
C ASP A 142 -4.60 -10.88 0.50
N ALA A 143 -5.89 -10.63 0.38
CA ALA A 143 -6.69 -10.01 1.43
C ALA A 143 -8.01 -10.74 1.62
N VAL A 144 -8.39 -10.96 2.88
CA VAL A 144 -9.75 -11.32 3.27
C VAL A 144 -10.47 -10.05 3.68
N TRP A 145 -11.68 -9.86 3.22
CA TRP A 145 -12.47 -8.68 3.52
C TRP A 145 -13.88 -9.05 3.93
N THR A 146 -14.50 -8.20 4.73
CA THR A 146 -15.91 -8.32 5.13
C THR A 146 -16.59 -6.98 4.98
N VAL A 147 -17.69 -6.97 4.24
CA VAL A 147 -18.62 -5.84 4.14
C VAL A 147 -19.81 -6.12 5.05
N ARG A 148 -20.09 -5.22 5.99
CA ARG A 148 -21.24 -5.30 6.89
C ARG A 148 -22.18 -4.13 6.65
N ARG A 149 -23.46 -4.42 6.39
CA ARG A 149 -24.54 -3.43 6.31
C ARG A 149 -24.96 -3.02 7.73
N ALA A 150 -25.04 -1.71 7.98
CA ALA A 150 -25.37 -1.20 9.32
C ALA A 150 -26.84 -1.41 9.69
N LYS A 151 -27.76 -1.28 8.73
CA LYS A 151 -29.22 -1.38 8.92
C LYS A 151 -29.69 -2.66 9.62
N ASP A 152 -29.12 -3.80 9.22
CA ASP A 152 -29.59 -5.15 9.63
C ASP A 152 -28.45 -6.05 10.10
N GLY A 153 -27.20 -5.58 10.05
CA GLY A 153 -26.02 -6.34 10.43
C GLY A 153 -25.59 -7.41 9.42
N ARG A 154 -26.25 -7.53 8.25
CA ARG A 154 -25.88 -8.54 7.25
C ARG A 154 -24.44 -8.34 6.77
N THR A 155 -23.76 -9.45 6.58
CA THR A 155 -22.37 -9.49 6.15
C THR A 155 -22.21 -10.22 4.82
N GLN A 156 -21.25 -9.75 4.04
CA GLN A 156 -20.67 -10.49 2.93
C GLN A 156 -19.16 -10.51 3.10
N THR A 157 -18.60 -11.71 3.13
CA THR A 157 -17.16 -11.94 3.27
C THR A 157 -16.61 -12.49 1.96
N GLY A 158 -15.40 -12.08 1.62
CA GLY A 158 -14.70 -12.61 0.45
C GLY A 158 -13.20 -12.58 0.62
N ARG A 159 -12.51 -13.08 -0.40
CA ARG A 159 -11.05 -13.07 -0.48
C ARG A 159 -10.65 -12.66 -1.89
N THR A 160 -9.70 -11.75 -1.97
CA THR A 160 -9.12 -11.31 -3.23
C THR A 160 -7.64 -11.68 -3.22
N SER A 161 -7.17 -12.37 -4.26
CA SER A 161 -5.76 -12.67 -4.48
C SER A 161 -5.32 -11.99 -5.77
N ALA A 162 -4.67 -10.85 -5.63
CA ALA A 162 -4.24 -10.00 -6.74
C ALA A 162 -2.73 -10.18 -6.96
N ARG A 163 -2.36 -10.74 -8.11
CA ARG A 163 -0.98 -10.77 -8.60
C ARG A 163 -0.83 -9.80 -9.76
N GLU A 164 0.15 -8.91 -9.67
CA GLU A 164 0.47 -7.94 -10.70
C GLU A 164 1.89 -8.19 -11.20
N THR A 165 2.07 -8.42 -12.50
CA THR A 165 3.38 -8.61 -13.11
C THR A 165 4.14 -7.28 -13.12
N VAL A 166 5.44 -7.36 -12.87
CA VAL A 166 6.35 -6.21 -12.86
C VAL A 166 7.54 -6.53 -13.74
N THR A 167 7.68 -5.83 -14.86
CA THR A 167 8.76 -6.04 -15.83
C THR A 167 10.02 -5.25 -15.48
N GLU A 168 9.88 -4.15 -14.75
CA GLU A 168 10.99 -3.28 -14.35
C GLU A 168 11.44 -3.61 -12.93
N SER A 169 12.74 -3.60 -12.66
CA SER A 169 13.27 -3.89 -11.32
C SER A 169 13.12 -2.74 -10.32
N GLY A 170 12.52 -1.62 -10.72
CA GLY A 170 12.38 -0.42 -9.89
C GLY A 170 11.29 -0.55 -8.81
N TYR A 171 11.53 0.10 -7.67
CA TYR A 171 10.57 0.17 -6.56
C TYR A 171 9.31 0.98 -6.91
N GLU A 172 9.42 1.93 -7.83
CA GLU A 172 8.27 2.61 -8.44
C GLU A 172 7.30 1.61 -9.08
N ALA A 173 7.81 0.71 -9.91
CA ALA A 173 7.00 -0.28 -10.60
C ALA A 173 6.33 -1.25 -9.62
N LEU A 174 7.03 -1.61 -8.52
CA LEU A 174 6.44 -2.39 -7.42
C LEU A 174 5.32 -1.62 -6.70
N ALA A 175 5.52 -0.34 -6.39
CA ALA A 175 4.50 0.50 -5.75
C ALA A 175 3.27 0.71 -6.65
N ALA A 176 3.48 0.94 -7.95
CA ALA A 176 2.42 1.04 -8.94
C ALA A 176 1.64 -0.29 -9.07
N ALA A 177 2.33 -1.43 -9.06
CA ALA A 177 1.71 -2.74 -9.08
C ALA A 177 0.88 -3.01 -7.83
N HIS A 178 1.38 -2.70 -6.63
CA HIS A 178 0.58 -2.78 -5.39
C HIS A 178 -0.65 -1.86 -5.42
N SER A 179 -0.54 -0.68 -6.03
CA SER A 179 -1.68 0.23 -6.21
C SER A 179 -2.79 -0.38 -7.08
N ARG A 180 -2.41 -1.08 -8.17
CA ARG A 180 -3.36 -1.84 -9.00
C ARG A 180 -3.95 -3.04 -8.26
N ALA A 181 -3.13 -3.75 -7.50
CA ALA A 181 -3.58 -4.88 -6.69
C ALA A 181 -4.64 -4.44 -5.64
N ALA A 182 -4.41 -3.30 -4.98
CA ALA A 182 -5.38 -2.69 -4.06
C ALA A 182 -6.68 -2.27 -4.76
N ALA A 183 -6.61 -1.82 -6.02
CA ALA A 183 -7.81 -1.53 -6.81
C ALA A 183 -8.65 -2.79 -7.09
N ARG A 184 -8.02 -3.95 -7.34
CA ARG A 184 -8.76 -5.24 -7.47
C ARG A 184 -9.50 -5.63 -6.20
N VAL A 185 -8.86 -5.48 -5.03
CA VAL A 185 -9.52 -5.69 -3.73
C VAL A 185 -10.72 -4.75 -3.58
N SER A 186 -10.56 -3.49 -4.00
CA SER A 186 -11.62 -2.48 -3.94
C SER A 186 -12.80 -2.79 -4.87
N GLN A 187 -12.54 -3.36 -6.05
CA GLN A 187 -13.58 -3.81 -6.99
C GLN A 187 -14.43 -4.92 -6.37
N ASP A 188 -13.82 -5.94 -5.77
CA ASP A 188 -14.56 -7.05 -5.16
C ASP A 188 -15.41 -6.57 -3.95
N ILE A 189 -14.87 -5.65 -3.14
CA ILE A 189 -15.60 -5.00 -2.04
C ILE A 189 -16.78 -4.18 -2.56
N ALA A 190 -16.59 -3.43 -3.65
CA ALA A 190 -17.66 -2.65 -4.27
C ALA A 190 -18.78 -3.58 -4.80
N SER A 191 -18.42 -4.67 -5.48
CA SER A 191 -19.37 -5.68 -5.94
C SER A 191 -20.16 -6.30 -4.78
N ALA A 192 -19.50 -6.64 -3.67
CA ALA A 192 -20.17 -7.13 -2.47
C ALA A 192 -21.10 -6.10 -1.83
N THR A 193 -20.70 -4.82 -1.82
CA THR A 193 -21.52 -3.73 -1.31
C THR A 193 -22.81 -3.57 -2.12
N LEU A 194 -22.70 -3.60 -3.46
CA LEU A 194 -23.85 -3.53 -4.36
C LEU A 194 -24.75 -4.78 -4.25
N ALA A 195 -24.16 -5.97 -4.14
CA ALA A 195 -24.91 -7.21 -3.95
C ALA A 195 -25.71 -7.18 -2.63
N LEU A 196 -25.07 -6.73 -1.54
CA LEU A 196 -25.77 -6.49 -0.28
C LEU A 196 -26.89 -5.47 -0.51
N GLN A 197 -26.64 -4.31 -1.12
CA GLN A 197 -27.63 -3.27 -1.41
C GLN A 197 -28.90 -3.80 -2.08
N SER A 198 -28.77 -4.70 -3.07
CA SER A 198 -29.90 -5.31 -3.78
C SER A 198 -30.61 -6.41 -2.98
N ALA A 199 -30.01 -6.93 -1.90
CA ALA A 199 -30.62 -7.97 -1.08
C ALA A 199 -31.68 -7.41 -0.10
N PRO A 200 -32.86 -8.06 0.01
CA PRO A 200 -34.05 -7.56 0.72
C PRO A 200 -33.87 -7.51 2.23
#